data_AF-A0A0F9SFD3-F1
#
_entry.id   AF-A0A0F9SFD3-F1
#
_cell.length_a   1.000
_cell.length_b   1.000
_cell.length_c   1.000
_cell.angle_alpha   90.00
_cell.angle_beta   90.00
_cell.angle_gamma   90.00
#
_symmetry.space_group_name_H-M   'P 1'
#
loop_
_entity.id
_entity.type
_entity.pdbx_description
1 polymer ?
#
loop_
_entity_poly.entity_id
_entity_poly.type
_entity_poly.pdbx_seq_one_letter_code
_entity_poly.pdbx_strand_id
1 'polypeptide(L)'
;MSAGELYIVLGCFGRTDDGFVSCSGIDNIILKTSPSDSNYDEIMDYFDSLQLFDRQIMNYNAARHFVHNMQDKFDLPTKRLWSEKMFLLYQKFVIDHRDCGVCIKLQLADNEDI
;
A
#
# COMPACT_ATOMS: atom_id res chain seq x y z
N MET A 1 3.30 1.77 -26.27
CA MET A 1 2.50 1.29 -25.12
C MET A 1 3.34 1.55 -23.89
N SER A 2 3.01 2.58 -23.10
CA SER A 2 3.73 2.87 -21.86
C SER A 2 3.47 1.71 -20.89
N ALA A 3 4.51 0.93 -20.59
CA ALA A 3 4.39 -0.21 -19.70
C ALA A 3 4.17 0.27 -18.25
N GLY A 4 2.92 0.16 -17.80
CA GLY A 4 2.52 -0.33 -16.47
C GLY A 4 3.18 0.31 -15.26
N GLU A 5 2.93 1.60 -15.01
CA GLU A 5 3.14 2.11 -13.66
C GLU A 5 2.18 1.38 -12.69
N LEU A 6 2.71 1.00 -11.54
CA LEU A 6 1.98 0.26 -10.50
C LEU A 6 1.97 1.06 -9.21
N TYR A 7 0.80 1.10 -8.59
CA TYR A 7 0.57 1.75 -7.32
C TYR A 7 0.24 0.73 -6.24
N ILE A 8 0.84 0.91 -5.06
CA ILE A 8 0.35 0.29 -3.84
C ILE A 8 -0.48 1.31 -3.08
N VAL A 9 -1.71 0.92 -2.76
CA VAL A 9 -2.65 1.72 -2.00
C VAL A 9 -2.82 1.09 -0.62
N LEU A 10 -2.64 1.89 0.43
CA LEU A 10 -3.03 1.58 1.80
C LEU A 10 -4.35 2.27 2.09
N GLY A 11 -5.38 1.49 2.38
CA GLY A 11 -6.72 2.02 2.60
C GLY A 11 -7.45 1.44 3.81
N CYS A 12 -8.67 1.94 4.03
CA CYS A 12 -9.61 1.41 5.01
C CYS A 12 -11.03 1.36 4.44
N PHE A 13 -11.87 0.46 4.96
CA PHE A 13 -13.23 0.25 4.43
C PHE A 13 -14.26 1.28 4.88
N GLY A 14 -13.89 2.16 5.81
CA GLY A 14 -14.85 2.99 6.52
C GLY A 14 -15.70 2.19 7.49
N ARG A 15 -16.43 2.88 8.35
CA ARG A 15 -17.29 2.27 9.35
C ARG A 15 -18.55 3.09 9.54
N THR A 16 -19.69 2.40 9.53
CA THR A 16 -21.00 2.97 9.84
C THR A 16 -21.65 2.13 10.93
N ASP A 17 -22.04 2.77 12.02
CA ASP A 17 -22.70 2.15 13.17
C ASP A 17 -24.13 2.71 13.23
N ASP A 18 -25.15 1.89 12.99
CA ASP A 18 -26.57 2.28 13.02
C ASP A 18 -26.92 3.53 12.17
N GLY A 19 -26.31 3.63 10.98
CA GLY A 19 -26.50 4.76 10.07
C GLY A 19 -25.66 6.00 10.41
N PHE A 20 -24.92 5.99 11.52
CA PHE A 20 -23.93 7.02 11.84
C PHE A 20 -22.57 6.67 11.22
N VAL A 21 -22.02 7.56 10.40
CA VAL A 21 -20.72 7.37 9.75
C VAL A 21 -19.60 7.76 10.72
N SER A 22 -18.92 6.75 11.25
CA SER A 22 -17.78 6.90 12.18
C SER A 22 -16.45 7.09 11.43
N CYS A 23 -16.32 6.54 10.22
CA CYS A 23 -15.16 6.68 9.34
C CYS A 23 -15.58 6.56 7.87
N SER A 24 -15.09 7.43 6.99
CA SER A 24 -15.54 7.51 5.59
C SER A 24 -14.77 6.62 4.60
N GLY A 25 -13.83 5.80 5.05
CA GLY A 25 -12.91 5.11 4.14
C GLY A 25 -11.88 6.09 3.57
N ILE A 26 -10.64 5.65 3.40
CA ILE A 26 -9.55 6.46 2.84
C ILE A 26 -8.66 5.53 2.03
N ASP A 27 -8.17 5.98 0.88
CA ASP A 27 -7.17 5.30 0.06
C ASP A 27 -5.95 6.22 -0.09
N ASN A 28 -4.77 5.74 0.30
CA ASN A 28 -3.50 6.47 0.15
C ASN A 28 -2.56 5.69 -0.75
N ILE A 29 -2.10 6.30 -1.84
CA ILE A 29 -0.99 5.74 -2.62
C ILE A 29 0.28 5.84 -1.77
N ILE A 30 0.83 4.70 -1.38
CA ILE A 30 2.03 4.62 -0.54
C ILE A 30 3.27 4.24 -1.35
N LEU A 31 3.11 3.65 -2.53
CA LEU A 31 4.22 3.36 -3.43
C LEU A 31 3.77 3.59 -4.87
N LYS A 32 4.65 4.21 -5.66
CA LYS A 32 4.61 4.23 -7.11
C LYS A 32 5.88 3.52 -7.59
N THR A 33 5.73 2.54 -8.48
CA THR A 33 6.88 1.88 -9.11
C THR A 33 6.66 1.73 -10.60
N SER A 34 7.76 1.75 -11.35
CA SER A 34 7.75 1.56 -12.80
C SER A 34 8.88 0.64 -13.23
N PRO A 35 8.80 0.04 -14.44
CA PRO A 35 9.87 -0.83 -14.97
C PRO A 35 11.26 -0.18 -15.05
N SER A 36 11.36 1.14 -14.89
CA SER A 36 12.64 1.86 -14.85
C SER A 36 13.30 1.87 -13.46
N ASP A 37 12.60 1.45 -12.40
CA ASP A 37 13.17 1.34 -11.06
C ASP A 37 14.14 0.16 -10.97
N SER A 38 15.30 0.38 -10.34
CA SER A 38 16.35 -0.63 -10.22
C SER A 38 15.96 -1.88 -9.42
N ASN A 39 14.95 -1.77 -8.56
CA ASN A 39 14.40 -2.84 -7.73
C ASN A 39 13.01 -3.29 -8.19
N TYR A 40 12.59 -2.94 -9.41
CA TYR A 40 11.25 -3.25 -9.92
C TYR A 40 10.96 -4.76 -9.86
N ASP A 41 11.85 -5.58 -10.41
CA ASP A 41 11.65 -7.05 -10.46
C ASP A 41 11.54 -7.66 -9.06
N GLU A 42 12.40 -7.27 -8.11
CA GLU A 42 12.34 -7.76 -6.73
C GLU A 42 11.06 -7.34 -6.00
N ILE A 43 10.56 -6.12 -6.27
CA ILE A 43 9.28 -5.64 -5.75
C ILE A 43 8.12 -6.45 -6.35
N MET A 44 8.15 -6.73 -7.66
CA MET A 44 7.12 -7.53 -8.33
C MET A 44 7.08 -8.96 -7.77
N ASP A 45 8.23 -9.61 -7.61
CA ASP A 45 8.35 -10.95 -7.01
C ASP A 45 7.80 -10.96 -5.58
N TYR A 46 8.06 -9.91 -4.81
CA TYR A 46 7.50 -9.78 -3.47
C TYR A 46 5.98 -9.62 -3.50
N PHE A 47 5.42 -8.82 -4.41
CA PHE A 47 3.98 -8.67 -4.55
C PHE A 47 3.29 -9.96 -5.00
N ASP A 48 3.91 -10.72 -5.90
CA ASP A 48 3.42 -12.03 -6.33
C ASP A 48 3.45 -13.05 -5.18
N SER A 49 4.50 -13.04 -4.36
CA SER A 49 4.59 -13.90 -3.17
C SER A 49 3.47 -13.66 -2.14
N LEU A 50 2.90 -12.46 -2.16
CA LEU A 50 1.74 -12.08 -1.34
C LEU A 50 0.40 -12.28 -2.06
N GLN A 51 0.43 -12.71 -3.31
CA GLN A 51 -0.73 -12.83 -4.21
C GLN A 51 -1.47 -11.50 -4.39
N LEU A 52 -0.73 -10.38 -4.36
CA LEU A 52 -1.33 -9.04 -4.35
C LEU A 52 -1.95 -8.66 -5.70
N PHE A 53 -1.53 -9.32 -6.78
CA PHE A 53 -2.13 -9.20 -8.11
C PHE A 53 -3.52 -9.85 -8.18
N ASP A 54 -3.75 -10.91 -7.40
CA ASP A 54 -5.02 -11.64 -7.39
C ASP A 54 -6.00 -11.10 -6.34
N ARG A 55 -5.48 -10.58 -5.22
CA ARG A 55 -6.30 -10.15 -4.08
C ARG A 55 -5.65 -9.06 -3.24
N GLN A 56 -6.49 -8.21 -2.67
CA GLN A 56 -6.05 -7.26 -1.64
C GLN A 56 -5.80 -7.95 -0.29
N ILE A 57 -4.82 -7.45 0.46
CA ILE A 57 -4.57 -7.83 1.85
C ILE A 57 -5.60 -7.12 2.71
N MET A 58 -6.45 -7.84 3.44
CA MET A 58 -7.44 -7.25 4.36
C MET A 58 -7.18 -7.58 5.84
N ASN A 59 -6.20 -8.43 6.10
CA ASN A 59 -5.84 -8.80 7.46
C ASN A 59 -4.95 -7.71 8.08
N TYR A 60 -5.36 -7.18 9.24
CA TYR A 60 -4.63 -6.12 9.94
C TYR A 60 -3.16 -6.44 10.19
N ASN A 61 -2.84 -7.65 10.68
CA ASN A 61 -1.46 -8.02 10.96
C ASN A 61 -0.66 -8.15 9.67
N ALA A 62 -1.25 -8.72 8.61
CA ALA A 62 -0.59 -8.81 7.31
C ALA A 62 -0.32 -7.42 6.70
N ALA A 63 -1.27 -6.47 6.80
CA ALA A 63 -1.08 -5.10 6.35
C ALA A 63 0.05 -4.40 7.14
N ARG A 64 0.09 -4.59 8.47
CA ARG A 64 1.19 -4.09 9.30
C ARG A 64 2.53 -4.70 8.89
N HIS A 65 2.59 -6.02 8.73
CA HIS A 65 3.81 -6.71 8.30
C HIS A 65 4.26 -6.28 6.90
N PHE A 66 3.33 -6.04 5.98
CA PHE A 66 3.64 -5.51 4.66
C PHE A 66 4.40 -4.19 4.76
N VAL A 67 3.90 -3.22 5.54
CA VAL A 67 4.54 -1.90 5.68
C VAL A 67 5.96 -2.04 6.26
N HIS A 68 6.16 -2.88 7.27
CA HIS A 68 7.49 -3.14 7.83
C HIS A 68 8.42 -3.83 6.81
N ASN A 69 7.97 -4.92 6.19
CA ASN A 69 8.78 -5.67 5.23
C ASN A 69 9.17 -4.82 4.02
N MET A 70 8.29 -3.93 3.56
CA MET A 70 8.61 -2.99 2.48
C MET A 70 9.76 -2.08 2.89
N GLN A 71 9.65 -1.45 4.07
CA GLN A 71 10.71 -0.60 4.61
C GLN A 71 12.01 -1.39 4.84
N ASP A 72 11.97 -2.60 5.37
CA ASP A 72 13.18 -3.36 5.71
C ASP A 72 13.90 -3.91 4.46
N LYS A 73 13.14 -4.33 3.44
CA LYS A 73 13.70 -4.97 2.23
C LYS A 73 14.12 -3.96 1.16
N PHE A 74 13.36 -2.89 0.98
CA PHE A 74 13.50 -2.01 -0.19
C PHE A 74 13.96 -0.60 0.15
N ASP A 75 14.24 -0.30 1.42
CA ASP A 75 14.87 0.95 1.81
C ASP A 75 16.39 0.87 1.62
N LEU A 76 16.89 1.60 0.63
CA LEU A 76 18.31 1.60 0.28
C LEU A 76 18.99 2.88 0.82
N PRO A 77 20.26 2.83 1.24
CA PRO A 77 20.98 4.01 1.74
C PRO A 77 21.04 5.17 0.74
N THR A 78 21.07 4.86 -0.57
CA THR A 78 21.17 5.84 -1.65
C THR A 78 19.81 6.31 -2.17
N LYS A 79 18.74 5.53 -1.92
CA LYS A 79 17.36 5.82 -2.33
C LYS A 79 16.42 5.23 -1.28
N ARG A 80 16.00 6.08 -0.35
CA ARG A 80 15.01 5.69 0.67
C ARG A 80 13.70 5.32 -0.01
N LEU A 81 13.06 4.25 0.47
CA LEU A 81 11.72 3.88 0.00
C LEU A 81 10.72 4.95 0.43
N TRP A 82 10.73 5.25 1.72
CA TRP A 82 9.93 6.29 2.35
C TRP A 82 10.79 7.15 3.27
N SER A 83 10.38 8.41 3.45
CA SER A 83 10.90 9.18 4.58
C SER A 83 10.42 8.56 5.88
N GLU A 84 11.20 8.71 6.96
CA GLU A 84 10.82 8.22 8.29
C GLU A 84 9.45 8.74 8.72
N LYS A 85 9.17 10.03 8.45
CA LYS A 85 7.88 10.65 8.71
C LYS A 85 6.73 9.91 8.00
N MET A 86 6.88 9.57 6.72
CA MET A 86 5.84 8.85 5.97
C MET A 86 5.67 7.43 6.48
N PHE A 87 6.77 6.73 6.77
CA PHE A 87 6.71 5.38 7.35
C PHE A 87 5.97 5.34 8.70
N LEU A 88 6.23 6.32 9.58
CA LEU A 88 5.50 6.47 10.85
C LEU A 88 4.01 6.78 10.64
N LEU A 89 3.68 7.60 9.64
CA LEU A 89 2.29 7.88 9.28
C LEU A 89 1.57 6.63 8.78
N TYR A 90 2.21 5.80 7.96
CA TYR A 90 1.61 4.54 7.48
C TYR A 90 1.38 3.55 8.63
N GLN A 91 2.34 3.41 9.54
CA GLN A 91 2.17 2.59 10.74
C GLN A 91 1.01 3.09 11.60
N LYS A 92 0.95 4.41 11.83
CA LYS A 92 -0.13 5.04 12.59
C LYS A 92 -1.48 4.82 11.91
N PHE A 93 -1.56 4.98 10.59
CA PHE A 93 -2.78 4.73 9.82
C PHE A 93 -3.30 3.31 10.03
N VAL A 94 -2.40 2.31 9.93
CA VAL A 94 -2.77 0.90 10.14
C VAL A 94 -3.35 0.69 11.54
N ILE A 95 -2.67 1.23 12.57
CA ILE A 95 -3.09 1.11 13.98
C ILE A 95 -4.45 1.79 14.22
N ASP A 96 -4.60 3.03 13.79
CA ASP A 96 -5.79 3.86 14.05
C ASP A 96 -7.05 3.27 13.36
N HIS A 97 -6.88 2.56 12.24
CA HIS A 97 -7.98 1.98 11.46
C HIS A 97 -8.20 0.48 11.70
N ARG A 98 -7.60 -0.09 12.75
CA ARG A 98 -7.79 -1.50 13.13
C ARG A 98 -9.26 -1.90 13.17
N ASP A 99 -10.11 -1.04 13.72
CA ASP A 99 -11.54 -1.31 13.91
C ASP A 99 -12.39 -0.95 12.67
N CYS A 100 -11.86 -0.16 11.73
CA CYS A 100 -12.51 0.14 10.45
C CYS A 100 -12.25 -0.96 9.41
N GLY A 101 -11.21 -1.77 9.63
CA GLY A 101 -10.66 -2.67 8.65
C GLY A 101 -9.72 -1.93 7.69
N VAL A 102 -8.51 -2.46 7.57
CA VAL A 102 -7.43 -1.92 6.73
C VAL A 102 -7.21 -2.82 5.53
N CYS A 103 -6.82 -2.22 4.41
CA CYS A 103 -6.48 -2.96 3.21
C CYS A 103 -5.21 -2.47 2.54
N ILE A 104 -4.53 -3.39 1.85
CA ILE A 104 -3.46 -3.07 0.90
C ILE A 104 -3.84 -3.67 -0.44
N LYS A 105 -3.88 -2.85 -1.47
CA LYS A 105 -4.25 -3.27 -2.83
C LYS A 105 -3.25 -2.73 -3.84
N LEU A 106 -3.03 -3.51 -4.89
CA LEU A 106 -2.29 -3.10 -6.05
C LEU A 106 -3.26 -2.47 -7.06
N GLN A 107 -2.88 -1.34 -7.63
CA GLN A 107 -3.65 -0.61 -8.62
C GLN A 107 -2.76 -0.34 -9.84
N LEU A 108 -3.26 -0.69 -11.02
CA LEU A 108 -2.62 -0.35 -12.28
C LEU A 108 -2.83 1.14 -12.54
N ALA A 109 -1.79 1.82 -13.03
CA ALA A 109 -1.95 3.12 -13.64
C ALA A 109 -2.72 2.95 -14.94
N ASP A 110 -4.03 3.10 -14.90
CA ASP A 110 -4.79 3.28 -16.13
C ASP A 110 -4.31 4.60 -16.76
N ASN A 111 -3.89 4.54 -18.03
CA ASN A 111 -3.67 5.74 -18.85
C ASN A 111 -5.03 6.38 -19.16
N GLU A 112 -5.75 6.93 -18.17
CA GLU A 112 -6.92 7.79 -18.41
C GLU A 112 -6.96 8.94 -17.39
N ASP A 113 -6.55 10.12 -17.88
CA ASP A 113 -6.99 11.48 -17.56
C ASP A 113 -7.20 11.91 -16.10
N ILE A 114 -6.20 12.64 -15.57
CA ILE A 114 -6.43 13.87 -14.79
C ILE A 114 -5.85 15.04 -15.58
#